data_AF-A0A0M2GQM3-F1
#
_entry.id   AF-A0A0M2GQM3-F1
#
_cell.length_a   1.000
_cell.length_b   1.000
_cell.length_c   1.000
_cell.angle_alpha   90.00
_cell.angle_beta   90.00
_cell.angle_gamma   90.00
#
_symmetry.space_group_name_H-M   'P 1'
#
loop_
_entity.id
_entity.type
_entity.pdbx_description
1 polymer ?
#
loop_
_entity_poly.entity_id
_entity_poly.type
_entity_poly.pdbx_seq_one_letter_code
_entity_poly.pdbx_strand_id
1 'polypeptide(L)'
;MKKLRALRTRVGISAAAVALSGAGLGLATATPASAYAGYCNGWVDDEISNSGFHAKLPAYNGNVDCQMYKGASNRGVKALQITLNKCYGRSLDEDGIFGSNTKTALMYAQGQEKIG
;
A
#
# COMPACT_ATOMS: atom_id res chain seq x y z
N MET A 1 -6.05 -28.58 -25.86
CA MET A 1 -7.52 -28.38 -25.74
C MET A 1 -7.85 -27.91 -24.32
N LYS A 2 -7.91 -26.60 -24.09
CA LYS A 2 -8.21 -25.99 -22.77
C LYS A 2 -9.72 -25.76 -22.67
N LYS A 3 -10.34 -26.40 -21.67
CA LYS A 3 -11.78 -26.32 -21.40
C LYS A 3 -12.12 -24.97 -20.79
N LEU A 4 -12.91 -24.16 -21.51
CA LEU A 4 -13.60 -22.99 -20.95
C LEU A 4 -14.64 -23.49 -19.93
N ARG A 5 -14.46 -23.17 -18.65
CA ARG A 5 -15.48 -23.38 -17.63
C ARG A 5 -16.10 -22.04 -17.28
N ALA A 6 -17.39 -21.94 -17.61
CA ALA A 6 -18.24 -20.78 -17.49
C ALA A 6 -18.41 -20.29 -16.04
N LEU A 7 -18.62 -18.98 -15.95
CA LEU A 7 -19.01 -18.18 -14.78
C LEU A 7 -20.02 -18.88 -13.88
N ARG A 8 -19.75 -18.87 -12.56
CA ARG A 8 -20.78 -19.00 -11.53
C ARG A 8 -20.84 -17.71 -10.73
N THR A 9 -21.75 -16.85 -11.18
CA THR A 9 -22.27 -15.69 -10.47
C THR A 9 -22.77 -16.12 -9.08
N ARG A 10 -22.12 -15.66 -8.02
CA ARG A 10 -22.70 -15.65 -6.68
C ARG A 10 -22.89 -14.19 -6.27
N VAL A 11 -24.10 -13.70 -6.56
CA VAL A 11 -24.66 -12.49 -5.98
C VAL A 11 -24.88 -12.77 -4.50
N GLY A 12 -23.98 -12.29 -3.65
CA GLY A 12 -24.16 -12.24 -2.19
C GLY A 12 -24.59 -10.84 -1.80
N ILE A 13 -25.87 -10.52 -1.95
CA ILE A 13 -26.47 -9.28 -1.45
C ILE A 13 -26.74 -9.47 0.04
N SER A 14 -26.07 -8.70 0.89
CA SER A 14 -26.55 -8.33 2.22
C SER A 14 -25.87 -7.02 2.62
N ALA A 15 -26.19 -5.96 1.87
CA ALA A 15 -25.96 -4.59 2.32
C ALA A 15 -27.24 -4.14 3.03
N ALA A 16 -27.19 -4.00 4.35
CA ALA A 16 -28.20 -3.24 5.08
C ALA A 16 -27.99 -1.75 4.74
N ALA A 17 -28.63 -1.31 3.66
CA ALA A 17 -28.69 0.09 3.28
C ALA A 17 -29.64 0.82 4.22
N VAL A 18 -29.11 1.62 5.15
CA VAL A 18 -29.91 2.62 5.87
C VAL A 18 -30.14 3.78 4.91
N ALA A 19 -31.31 3.78 4.27
CA ALA A 19 -31.78 4.88 3.46
C ALA A 19 -32.17 6.06 4.37
N LEU A 20 -31.33 7.09 4.43
CA LEU A 20 -31.69 8.38 5.01
C LEU A 20 -32.31 9.24 3.90
N SER A 21 -33.64 9.29 3.87
CA SER A 21 -34.42 10.21 3.07
C SER A 21 -34.38 11.62 3.70
N GLY A 22 -33.53 12.48 3.15
CA GLY A 22 -33.49 13.92 3.45
C GLY A 22 -32.85 14.67 2.29
N ALA A 23 -33.59 15.62 1.72
CA ALA A 23 -33.31 16.28 0.45
C ALA A 23 -32.01 17.13 0.46
N GLY A 24 -31.20 16.99 -0.59
CA GLY A 24 -30.05 17.85 -0.87
C GLY A 24 -29.11 17.20 -1.90
N LEU A 25 -29.15 17.68 -3.13
CA LEU A 25 -28.37 17.18 -4.27
C LEU A 25 -26.86 17.30 -4.01
N GLY A 26 -26.23 16.15 -3.77
CA GLY A 26 -24.79 15.98 -3.71
C GLY A 26 -24.48 14.51 -3.54
N LEU A 27 -24.48 13.75 -4.64
CA LEU A 27 -24.00 12.37 -4.64
C LEU A 27 -22.48 12.39 -4.42
N ALA A 28 -22.06 12.60 -3.18
CA ALA A 28 -20.73 12.22 -2.74
C ALA A 28 -20.72 10.69 -2.78
N THR A 29 -20.31 10.10 -3.90
CA THR A 29 -19.93 8.70 -3.90
C THR A 29 -18.81 8.57 -2.88
N ALA A 30 -19.09 7.95 -1.74
CA ALA A 30 -18.06 7.62 -0.76
C ALA A 30 -17.01 6.78 -1.51
N THR A 31 -15.84 7.36 -1.75
CA THR A 31 -14.71 6.60 -2.28
C THR A 31 -14.46 5.45 -1.32
N PRO A 32 -14.20 4.22 -1.81
CA PRO A 32 -13.95 3.10 -0.93
C PRO A 32 -12.83 3.49 0.04
N ALA A 33 -13.11 3.43 1.35
CA ALA A 33 -12.05 3.48 2.34
C ALA A 33 -11.19 2.24 2.09
N SER A 34 -9.92 2.45 1.70
CA SER A 34 -8.97 1.35 1.56
C SER A 34 -8.94 0.60 2.89
N ALA A 35 -9.28 -0.69 2.82
CA ALA A 35 -9.36 -1.53 3.99
C ALA A 35 -7.94 -1.69 4.54
N TYR A 36 -7.67 -1.04 5.67
CA TYR A 36 -6.41 -1.18 6.40
C TYR A 36 -6.07 -2.66 6.55
N ALA A 37 -5.02 -3.10 5.84
CA ALA A 37 -4.66 -4.51 5.78
C ALA A 37 -3.94 -4.95 7.06
N GLY A 38 -3.39 -4.02 7.83
CA GLY A 38 -2.62 -4.30 9.03
C GLY A 38 -1.24 -3.65 8.99
N TYR A 39 -0.33 -4.20 9.79
CA TYR A 39 1.05 -3.75 9.86
C TYR A 39 1.90 -4.41 8.77
N CYS A 40 2.59 -3.63 7.93
CA CYS A 40 3.42 -4.20 6.87
C CYS A 40 4.46 -5.17 7.46
N ASN A 41 4.49 -6.41 6.98
CA ASN A 41 5.36 -7.48 7.48
C ASN A 41 6.35 -7.99 6.42
N GLY A 42 6.15 -7.62 5.16
CA GLY A 42 6.94 -8.07 4.02
C GLY A 42 6.92 -7.07 2.88
N TRP A 43 7.12 -7.57 1.66
CA TRP A 43 7.08 -6.77 0.44
C TRP A 43 6.40 -7.53 -0.68
N VAL A 44 6.00 -6.80 -1.70
CA VAL A 44 5.67 -7.30 -3.03
C VAL A 44 6.61 -6.67 -4.05
N ASP A 45 6.88 -7.38 -5.13
CA ASP A 45 7.55 -6.85 -6.31
C ASP A 45 6.45 -6.45 -7.29
N ASP A 46 6.35 -5.16 -7.61
CA ASP A 46 5.34 -4.62 -8.54
C ASP A 46 6.03 -3.99 -9.75
N GLU A 47 5.50 -4.23 -10.94
CA GLU A 47 6.06 -3.68 -12.18
C GLU A 47 5.49 -2.29 -12.46
N ILE A 48 6.36 -1.30 -12.58
CA ILE A 48 5.95 0.07 -12.83
C ILE A 48 5.47 0.17 -14.28
N SER A 49 4.17 0.36 -14.49
CA SER A 49 3.59 0.78 -15.77
C SER A 49 4.06 -0.02 -17.00
N ASN A 50 4.19 -1.34 -16.90
CA ASN A 50 4.64 -2.22 -18.00
C ASN A 50 6.04 -1.89 -18.56
N SER A 51 6.90 -1.29 -17.74
CA SER A 51 8.22 -0.83 -18.17
C SER A 51 9.33 -1.88 -18.04
N GLY A 52 9.03 -3.04 -17.43
CA GLY A 52 10.03 -4.03 -17.00
C GLY A 52 10.84 -3.61 -15.76
N PHE A 53 10.57 -2.44 -15.18
CA PHE A 53 11.16 -2.02 -13.91
C PHE A 53 10.28 -2.49 -12.73
N HIS A 54 10.88 -3.22 -11.80
CA HIS A 54 10.20 -3.68 -10.59
C HIS A 54 10.56 -2.82 -9.37
N ALA A 55 9.53 -2.33 -8.68
CA ALA A 55 9.63 -1.68 -7.38
C ALA A 55 9.33 -2.67 -6.26
N LYS A 56 10.10 -2.58 -5.18
CA LYS A 56 9.80 -3.31 -3.93
C LYS A 56 8.92 -2.45 -3.06
N LEU A 57 7.65 -2.82 -2.97
CA LEU A 57 6.67 -2.10 -2.18
C LEU A 57 6.45 -2.85 -0.86
N PRO A 58 6.50 -2.18 0.30
CA PRO A 58 6.13 -2.80 1.56
C PRO A 58 4.68 -3.28 1.53
N ALA A 59 4.42 -4.45 2.12
CA ALA A 59 3.11 -5.08 2.09
C ALA A 59 2.82 -5.90 3.35
N TYR A 60 1.53 -6.12 3.62
CA TYR A 60 1.02 -7.11 4.55
C TYR A 60 0.33 -8.24 3.77
N ASN A 61 0.89 -9.45 3.79
CA ASN A 61 0.35 -10.61 3.08
C ASN A 61 0.00 -10.33 1.59
N GLY A 62 0.80 -9.51 0.92
CA GLY A 62 0.59 -9.12 -0.48
C GLY A 62 -0.24 -7.85 -0.70
N ASN A 63 -0.80 -7.26 0.35
CA ASN A 63 -1.55 -6.00 0.28
C ASN A 63 -0.67 -4.81 0.66
N VAL A 64 -0.60 -3.80 -0.22
CA VAL A 64 0.20 -2.57 -0.04
C VAL A 64 -0.48 -1.51 0.83
N ASP A 65 -1.78 -1.62 1.09
CA ASP A 65 -2.55 -0.75 2.00
C ASP A 65 -2.29 -1.15 3.48
N CYS A 66 -1.04 -1.07 3.90
CA CYS A 66 -0.59 -1.37 5.26
C CYS A 66 0.17 -0.19 5.86
N GLN A 67 0.24 -0.13 7.19
CA GLN A 67 1.04 0.90 7.88
C GLN A 67 2.35 0.31 8.41
N MET A 68 3.38 1.15 8.44
CA MET A 68 4.60 0.91 9.21
C MET A 68 5.05 2.20 9.88
N TYR A 69 5.74 2.09 11.01
CA TYR A 69 6.24 3.25 11.74
C TYR A 69 7.56 2.93 12.47
N LYS A 70 8.16 3.95 13.10
CA LYS A 70 9.41 3.79 13.83
C LYS A 70 9.33 2.70 14.90
N GLY A 71 10.32 1.81 14.92
CA GLY A 71 10.34 0.61 15.76
C GLY A 71 9.96 -0.67 15.02
N ALA A 72 9.49 -0.59 13.77
CA ALA A 72 9.36 -1.74 12.90
C ALA A 72 10.69 -2.49 12.76
N SER A 73 10.65 -3.83 12.79
CA SER A 73 11.76 -4.64 12.30
C SER A 73 11.20 -5.79 11.46
N ASN A 74 11.25 -5.62 10.14
CA ASN A 74 10.77 -6.64 9.21
C ASN A 74 11.27 -6.41 7.78
N ARG A 75 10.94 -7.38 6.93
CA ARG A 75 11.27 -7.42 5.51
C ARG A 75 10.72 -6.21 4.72
N GLY A 76 9.56 -5.69 5.08
CA GLY A 76 8.97 -4.50 4.45
C GLY A 76 9.75 -3.22 4.74
N VAL A 77 10.34 -3.09 5.92
CA VAL A 77 11.25 -1.97 6.23
C VAL A 77 12.48 -2.00 5.34
N LYS A 78 13.03 -3.20 5.10
CA LYS A 78 14.18 -3.35 4.20
C LYS A 78 13.83 -2.91 2.78
N ALA A 79 12.64 -3.25 2.29
CA ALA A 79 12.15 -2.77 1.01
C ALA A 79 12.06 -1.23 0.98
N LEU A 80 11.54 -0.61 2.03
CA LEU A 80 11.52 0.85 2.15
C LEU A 80 12.94 1.45 2.11
N GLN A 81 13.88 0.89 2.87
CA GLN A 81 15.28 1.37 2.91
C GLN A 81 15.95 1.30 1.53
N ILE A 82 15.76 0.20 0.80
CA ILE A 82 16.25 0.04 -0.58
C ILE A 82 15.71 1.16 -1.47
N THR A 83 14.40 1.41 -1.41
CA THR A 83 13.75 2.46 -2.21
C THR A 83 14.25 3.85 -1.84
N LEU A 84 14.43 4.13 -0.55
CA LEU A 84 15.00 5.41 -0.08
C LEU A 84 16.44 5.60 -0.59
N ASN A 85 17.26 4.56 -0.55
CA ASN A 85 18.63 4.62 -1.05
C ASN A 85 18.65 4.85 -2.57
N LYS A 86 17.86 4.09 -3.33
CA LYS A 86 17.87 4.13 -4.80
C LYS A 86 17.21 5.38 -5.39
N CYS A 87 16.03 5.74 -4.90
CA CYS A 87 15.21 6.81 -5.51
C CYS A 87 15.48 8.18 -4.90
N TYR A 88 15.90 8.23 -3.63
CA TYR A 88 16.10 9.49 -2.90
C TYR A 88 17.56 9.73 -2.49
N GLY A 89 18.51 8.90 -2.97
CA GLY A 89 19.93 9.07 -2.73
C GLY A 89 20.31 8.99 -1.25
N ARG A 90 19.57 8.20 -0.47
CA ARG A 90 19.88 7.98 0.94
C ARG A 90 21.01 6.97 1.10
N SER A 91 21.68 7.00 2.25
CA SER A 91 22.77 6.09 2.60
C SER A 91 22.40 5.36 3.90
N LEU A 92 21.28 4.64 3.86
CA LEU A 92 20.80 3.83 4.97
C LEU A 92 21.40 2.43 4.90
N ASP A 93 21.64 1.83 6.06
CA ASP A 93 21.80 0.39 6.16
C ASP A 93 20.47 -0.30 5.85
N GLU A 94 20.50 -1.30 4.97
CA GLU A 94 19.33 -2.10 4.58
C GLU A 94 19.09 -3.26 5.56
N ASP A 95 19.05 -2.92 6.85
CA ASP A 95 18.97 -3.83 7.99
C ASP A 95 17.54 -4.29 8.32
N GLY A 96 16.54 -3.67 7.70
CA GLY A 96 15.13 -3.93 7.96
C GLY A 96 14.64 -3.40 9.30
N ILE A 97 15.35 -2.48 9.94
CA ILE A 97 14.99 -1.84 11.21
C ILE A 97 14.63 -0.38 10.96
N PHE A 98 13.40 0.00 11.31
CA PHE A 98 12.92 1.36 11.14
C PHE A 98 13.38 2.21 12.31
N GLY A 99 14.65 2.61 12.24
CA GLY A 99 15.30 3.48 13.20
C GLY A 99 15.09 4.98 12.92
N SER A 100 15.81 5.82 13.66
CA SER A 100 15.77 7.28 13.45
C SER A 100 16.23 7.68 12.05
N ASN A 101 17.26 7.03 11.50
CA ASN A 101 17.78 7.34 10.16
C ASN A 101 16.74 7.04 9.08
N THR A 102 16.07 5.89 9.16
CA THR A 102 14.98 5.52 8.25
C THR A 102 13.81 6.50 8.36
N LYS A 103 13.46 6.94 9.57
CA LYS A 103 12.42 7.96 9.77
C LYS A 103 12.77 9.27 9.07
N THR A 104 13.99 9.79 9.28
CA THR A 104 14.44 11.05 8.67
C THR A 104 14.48 10.95 7.15
N ALA A 105 14.96 9.83 6.62
CA ALA A 105 14.96 9.57 5.19
C ALA A 105 13.56 9.50 4.59
N LEU A 106 12.61 8.85 5.28
CA LEU A 106 11.21 8.80 4.85
C LEU A 106 10.59 10.19 4.83
N MET A 107 10.79 11.00 5.88
CA MET A 107 10.28 12.37 5.93
C MET A 107 10.84 13.24 4.80
N TYR A 108 12.12 13.07 4.45
CA TYR A 108 12.73 13.73 3.30
C TYR A 108 12.01 13.34 1.99
N ALA A 109 11.82 12.04 1.75
CA ALA A 109 11.13 11.55 0.57
C ALA A 109 9.70 12.10 0.48
N GLN A 110 8.94 12.04 1.58
CA GLN A 110 7.59 12.60 1.69
C GLN A 110 7.54 14.10 1.37
N GLY A 111 8.54 14.86 1.83
CA GLY A 111 8.67 16.28 1.52
C GLY A 111 8.96 16.55 0.03
N GLN A 112 9.77 15.71 -0.63
CA GLN A 112 9.99 15.81 -2.09
C GLN A 112 8.71 15.53 -2.88
N GLU A 113 7.94 14.54 -2.43
CA GLU A 113 6.67 14.13 -3.06
C GLU A 113 5.47 15.00 -2.64
N LYS A 114 5.66 15.95 -1.71
CA LYS A 114 4.61 16.84 -1.16
C LYS A 114 3.45 16.08 -0.50
N ILE A 115 3.78 14.99 0.18
CA ILE A 115 2.85 14.15 0.94
C ILE A 115 3.33 14.07 2.39
N GLY A 116 3.20 15.17 3.13
CA GLY A 116 3.66 15.27 4.52
C GLY A 116 3.00 16.42 5.26
#